data_AF-A0A3L7R3H5-F1
#
_entry.id   AF-A0A3L7R3H5-F1
#
_cell.length_a   1.000
_cell.length_b   1.000
_cell.length_c   1.000
_cell.angle_alpha   90.00
_cell.angle_beta   90.00
_cell.angle_gamma   90.00
#
_symmetry.space_group_name_H-M   'P 1'
#
loop_
_entity.id
_entity.type
_entity.pdbx_description
1 polymer ?
#
loop_
_entity_poly.entity_id
_entity_poly.type
_entity_poly.pdbx_seq_one_letter_code
_entity_poly.pdbx_strand_id
1 'polypeptide(L)' 'MAFVEEAMRFTANVSVRRCDSDEAVDGKSILQMLMLAGTCGSEIEITAIGADESATLAALLALIDANFGEEE' A
#
# COMPACT_ATOMS: atom_id res chain seq x y z
N MET A 1 10.33 -2.07 -5.36
CA MET A 1 9.36 -1.72 -4.29
C MET A 1 8.00 -1.64 -4.95
N ALA A 2 7.45 -2.81 -5.32
CA ALA A 2 6.34 -2.86 -6.25
C ALA A 2 5.11 -2.09 -5.75
N PHE A 3 4.86 -2.08 -4.43
CA PHE A 3 3.73 -1.35 -3.84
C PHE A 3 3.78 0.15 -4.12
N VAL A 4 4.90 0.79 -3.79
CA VAL A 4 5.05 2.24 -3.93
C VAL A 4 5.03 2.63 -5.40
N GLU A 5 5.71 1.84 -6.24
CA GLU A 5 5.73 2.05 -7.68
C GLU A 5 4.33 1.94 -8.30
N GLU A 6 3.52 0.99 -7.85
CA GLU A 6 2.13 0.85 -8.29
C GLU A 6 1.25 1.99 -7.77
N ALA A 7 1.37 2.35 -6.48
CA ALA A 7 0.62 3.46 -5.87
C ALA A 7 0.91 4.81 -6.56
N MET A 8 2.16 5.04 -7.00
CA MET A 8 2.57 6.25 -7.71
C MET A 8 1.98 6.39 -9.12
N ARG A 9 1.45 5.32 -9.72
CA ARG A 9 0.78 5.37 -11.04
C ARG A 9 -0.58 6.06 -10.99
N PHE A 10 -1.17 6.14 -9.81
CA PHE A 10 -2.50 6.70 -9.58
C PHE A 10 -2.42 8.11 -9.00
N THR A 11 -3.49 8.88 -9.20
CA THR A 11 -3.63 10.23 -8.65
C THR A 11 -4.20 10.23 -7.23
N ALA A 12 -4.97 9.20 -6.86
CA ALA A 12 -5.58 9.06 -5.54
C ALA A 12 -4.53 9.10 -4.44
N ASN A 13 -4.84 9.78 -3.33
CA ASN A 13 -3.97 9.77 -2.18
C ASN A 13 -4.06 8.41 -1.49
N VAL A 14 -2.91 7.75 -1.27
CA VAL A 14 -2.85 6.40 -0.69
C VAL A 14 -2.23 6.48 0.69
N SER A 15 -2.97 6.04 1.69
CA SER A 15 -2.47 5.90 3.05
C SER A 15 -2.53 4.45 3.50
N VAL A 16 -1.50 4.02 4.22
CA VAL A 16 -1.39 2.66 4.75
C VAL A 16 -1.16 2.75 6.24
N ARG A 17 -1.88 1.96 7.02
CA ARG A 17 -1.64 1.84 8.47
C ARG A 17 -1.67 0.38 8.89
N ARG A 18 -1.04 0.06 10.01
CA ARG A 18 -1.18 -1.26 10.62
C ARG A 18 -2.48 -1.30 11.42
N CYS A 19 -3.18 -2.43 11.44
CA CYS A 19 -4.40 -2.56 12.24
C CYS A 19 -4.12 -2.45 13.75
N ASP A 20 -2.90 -2.79 14.19
CA ASP A 20 -2.46 -2.67 15.58
C ASP A 20 -1.86 -1.29 15.95
N SER A 21 -1.84 -0.34 15.01
CA SER A 21 -1.33 1.02 15.22
C SER A 21 -2.31 2.07 14.71
N ASP A 22 -2.30 3.25 15.32
CA ASP A 22 -3.05 4.41 14.83
C ASP A 22 -2.25 5.22 13.80
N GLU A 23 -0.95 4.93 13.65
CA GLU A 23 -0.07 5.66 12.75
C GLU A 23 -0.26 5.21 11.30
N ALA A 24 -0.69 6.16 10.47
CA ALA A 24 -0.84 5.99 9.04
C ALA A 24 0.32 6.68 8.30
N VAL A 25 0.85 5.97 7.31
CA VAL A 25 1.94 6.45 6.44
C VAL A 25 1.43 6.72 5.04
N ASP A 26 2.21 7.48 4.28
CA ASP A 26 2.01 7.70 2.85
C ASP A 26 2.47 6.47 2.04
N GLY A 27 1.52 5.81 1.37
CA GLY A 27 1.74 4.62 0.56
C GLY A 27 2.54 4.87 -0.73
N LYS A 28 2.70 6.14 -1.13
CA LYS A 28 3.54 6.56 -2.27
C LYS A 28 4.94 6.97 -1.84
N SER A 29 5.21 7.05 -0.53
CA SER A 29 6.53 7.41 -0.01
C SER A 29 7.30 6.17 0.41
N ILE A 30 8.33 5.84 -0.38
CA ILE A 30 9.30 4.77 -0.08
C ILE A 30 9.81 4.86 1.36
N LEU A 31 10.18 6.06 1.81
CA LEU A 31 10.73 6.26 3.15
C LEU A 31 9.71 5.96 4.25
N GLN A 32 8.47 6.39 4.09
CA GLN A 32 7.45 6.15 5.12
C GLN A 32 6.96 4.70 5.11
N MET A 33 6.88 4.07 3.94
CA MET A 33 6.57 2.64 3.84
C MET A 33 7.63 1.76 4.50
N LEU A 34 8.90 2.14 4.48
CA LEU A 34 9.95 1.47 5.26
C LEU A 34 9.77 1.66 6.77
N MET A 35 9.27 2.84 7.19
CA MET A 35 9.01 3.16 8.60
C MET A 35 7.78 2.44 9.17
N LEU A 36 6.79 2.11 8.33
CA LEU A 36 5.62 1.33 8.74
C LEU A 36 6.00 0.00 9.42
N ALA A 37 7.20 -0.54 9.10
CA ALA A 37 7.76 -1.75 9.69
C ALA A 37 6.78 -2.95 9.67
N GLY A 38 5.92 -3.01 8.65
CA GLY A 38 5.01 -4.13 8.43
C GLY A 38 5.81 -5.36 8.00
N THR A 39 6.05 -6.29 8.92
CA THR A 39 6.62 -7.60 8.58
C THR A 39 5.52 -8.52 8.05
N CYS A 40 5.92 -9.58 7.33
CA CYS A 40 5.00 -10.64 6.94
C CYS A 40 4.16 -11.11 8.15
N GLY A 41 2.85 -11.23 7.95
CA GLY A 41 1.88 -11.54 9.02
C GLY A 41 1.28 -10.32 9.72
N SER A 42 1.71 -9.09 9.40
CA SER A 42 1.05 -7.88 9.89
C SER A 42 -0.23 -7.60 9.11
N GLU A 43 -1.34 -7.35 9.80
CA GLU A 43 -2.56 -6.84 9.18
C GLU A 43 -2.42 -5.34 8.94
N ILE A 44 -2.69 -4.91 7.71
CA ILE A 44 -2.65 -3.51 7.30
C ILE A 44 -4.01 -3.08 6.72
N GLU A 45 -4.33 -1.81 6.89
CA GLU A 45 -5.45 -1.14 6.25
C GLU A 45 -4.91 -0.16 5.20
N ILE A 46 -5.45 -0.24 3.99
CA ILE A 46 -5.10 0.63 2.87
C ILE A 46 -6.31 1.50 2.58
N THR A 47 -6.11 2.82 2.58
CA THR A 47 -7.12 3.81 2.22
C THR A 47 -6.66 4.55 0.98
N ALA A 48 -7.50 4.58 -0.05
CA ALA A 48 -7.30 5.42 -1.23
C ALA A 48 -8.44 6.46 -1.32
N ILE A 49 -8.09 7.72 -1.56
CA ILE A 49 -9.07 8.80 -1.71
C ILE A 49 -8.74 9.59 -2.97
N GLY A 50 -9.67 9.64 -3.92
CA GLY A 50 -9.51 10.38 -5.16
C GLY A 50 -10.33 9.85 -6.32
N ALA A 51 -10.16 10.46 -7.50
CA ALA A 51 -10.94 10.14 -8.69
C ALA A 51 -10.73 8.69 -9.19
N ASP A 52 -9.57 8.11 -8.89
CA ASP A 52 -9.17 6.75 -9.24
C ASP A 52 -9.01 5.84 -8.02
N GLU A 53 -9.69 6.14 -6.90
CA GLU A 53 -9.60 5.37 -5.65
C GLU A 53 -9.90 3.87 -5.84
N SER A 54 -10.96 3.54 -6.57
CA SER A 54 -11.35 2.14 -6.78
C SER A 54 -10.34 1.38 -7.64
N ALA A 55 -9.79 2.04 -8.67
CA ALA A 55 -8.76 1.46 -9.51
C ALA A 55 -7.44 1.27 -8.74
N THR A 56 -7.10 2.25 -7.90
CA THR A 56 -5.92 2.22 -7.03
C THR A 56 -6.00 1.04 -6.06
N LEU A 57 -7.12 0.89 -5.33
CA LEU A 57 -7.30 -0.22 -4.40
C LEU A 57 -7.25 -1.57 -5.12
N ALA A 58 -7.91 -1.71 -6.26
CA ALA A 58 -7.91 -2.95 -7.04
C ALA A 58 -6.50 -3.36 -7.49
N ALA A 59 -5.69 -2.41 -7.98
CA ALA A 59 -4.32 -2.67 -8.40
C ALA A 59 -3.40 -3.05 -7.23
N LEU A 60 -3.51 -2.33 -6.11
CA LEU A 60 -2.73 -2.63 -4.90
C LEU A 60 -3.11 -3.98 -4.28
N LEU A 61 -4.39 -4.34 -4.26
CA LEU A 61 -4.87 -5.65 -3.83
C LEU A 61 -4.33 -6.76 -4.72
N ALA A 62 -4.44 -6.61 -6.05
CA ALA A 62 -3.91 -7.59 -7.00
C ALA A 62 -2.41 -7.82 -6.84
N LEU A 63 -1.66 -6.75 -6.54
CA LEU A 63 -0.22 -6.86 -6.26
C LEU A 63 0.09 -7.63 -4.97
N ILE A 64 -0.70 -7.40 -3.92
CA ILE A 64 -0.56 -8.11 -2.63
C ILE A 64 -0.94 -9.59 -2.80
N ASP A 65 -2.04 -9.89 -3.49
CA ASP A 65 -2.48 -11.27 -3.79
C ASP A 65 -1.45 -12.02 -4.66
N ALA A 66 -0.72 -11.30 -5.52
CA ALA A 66 0.39 -11.84 -6.30
C ALA A 66 1.71 -11.94 -5.51
N ASN A 67 1.69 -11.74 -4.17
CA ASN A 67 2.85 -11.72 -3.29
C ASN A 67 3.98 -10.79 -3.81
N PHE A 68 3.60 -9.59 -4.26
CA PHE A 68 4.49 -8.60 -4.87
C PHE A 68 5.24 -9.06 -6.14
N GLY A 69 4.78 -10.15 -6.77
CA GLY A 69 5.46 -10.74 -7.91
C GLY A 69 6.75 -11.48 -7.55
N GLU A 70 6.95 -11.79 -6.27
CA GLU A 70 7.99 -12.72 -5.83
C GLU A 70 7.48 -14.15 -6.09
N GLU A 71 7.81 -14.68 -7.27
CA GLU A 71 7.82 -16.12 -7.51
C GLU A 71 8.81 -16.72 -6.49
N GLU A 72 8.34 -17.68 -5.69
CA GLU A 72 9.10 -18.34 -4.60
C GLU A 72 10.53 -18.76 -4.97
#